data_AF-A0A259FY92-F1
#
_entry.id   AF-A0A259FY92-F1
#
_cell.length_a   1.000
_cell.length_b   1.000
_cell.length_c   1.000
_cell.angle_alpha   90.00
_cell.angle_beta   90.00
_cell.angle_gamma   90.00
#
_symmetry.space_group_name_H-M   'P 1'
#
loop_
_entity.id
_entity.type
_entity.pdbx_description
1 polymer ?
#
loop_
_entity_poly.entity_id
_entity_poly.type
_entity_poly.pdbx_seq_one_letter_code
_entity_poly.pdbx_strand_id
1 'polypeptide(L)'
;TDRGRLDSYTPQLAQNQGMLYSADPARRFRHFRKTWGYANAPLDGLWLRAPYLHNGSVPTLWDLLQPAALRPQTFYRGNDLYDPQRLGFVADQPASQGKRLFAYDTRIPGNRNAGHEGAAYGTTLPAADKWALIEYLKTF
;
A
#
# COMPACT_ATOMS: atom_id res chain seq x y z
N THR A 1 5.14 -6.81 -5.13
CA THR A 1 3.77 -6.28 -5.17
C THR A 1 2.82 -7.43 -5.42
N ASP A 2 1.57 -7.38 -4.92
CA ASP A 2 0.54 -8.37 -5.29
C ASP A 2 0.35 -8.37 -6.82
N ARG A 3 0.39 -9.55 -7.44
CA ARG A 3 0.11 -9.71 -8.87
C ARG A 3 -1.34 -10.06 -9.13
N GLY A 4 -2.06 -10.60 -8.15
CA GLY A 4 -3.45 -11.03 -8.33
C GLY A 4 -4.34 -9.86 -8.73
N ARG A 5 -4.25 -8.72 -8.02
CA ARG A 5 -4.99 -7.51 -8.39
C ARG A 5 -4.53 -6.87 -9.69
N LEU A 6 -3.24 -6.93 -10.01
CA LEU A 6 -2.75 -6.45 -11.30
C LEU A 6 -3.37 -7.30 -12.41
N ASP A 7 -3.19 -8.61 -12.36
CA ASP A 7 -3.51 -9.54 -13.43
C ASP A 7 -5.04 -9.77 -13.58
N SER A 8 -5.85 -9.44 -12.55
CA SER A 8 -7.32 -9.50 -12.64
C SER A 8 -7.93 -8.48 -13.60
N TYR A 9 -7.26 -7.35 -13.83
CA TYR A 9 -7.66 -6.38 -14.84
C TYR A 9 -7.02 -6.76 -16.18
N THR A 10 -7.76 -7.47 -17.05
CA THR A 10 -7.24 -7.99 -18.32
C THR A 10 -7.44 -7.01 -19.49
N PRO A 11 -6.68 -7.14 -20.61
CA PRO A 11 -6.96 -6.40 -21.83
C PRO A 11 -8.40 -6.61 -22.34
N GLN A 12 -8.92 -7.85 -22.23
CA GLN A 12 -10.30 -8.16 -22.60
C GLN A 12 -11.31 -7.41 -21.72
N LEU A 13 -11.09 -7.34 -20.41
CA LEU A 13 -11.95 -6.58 -19.52
C LEU A 13 -11.95 -5.09 -19.88
N ALA A 14 -10.79 -4.50 -20.19
CA ALA A 14 -10.69 -3.12 -20.63
C ALA A 14 -11.47 -2.87 -21.94
N GLN A 15 -11.38 -3.78 -22.92
CA GLN A 15 -12.16 -3.70 -24.16
C GLN A 15 -13.67 -3.80 -23.90
N ASN A 16 -14.09 -4.74 -23.05
CA ASN A 16 -15.50 -4.92 -22.68
C ASN A 16 -16.06 -3.68 -21.97
N GLN A 17 -15.27 -3.04 -21.11
CA GLN A 17 -15.66 -1.77 -20.49
C GLN A 17 -15.85 -0.64 -21.51
N GLY A 18 -15.10 -0.67 -22.61
CA GLY A 18 -15.27 0.25 -23.74
C GLY A 18 -16.61 0.09 -24.49
N MET A 19 -17.37 -0.97 -24.20
CA MET A 19 -18.71 -1.20 -24.75
C MET A 19 -19.82 -0.66 -23.83
N LEU A 20 -19.50 -0.29 -22.59
CA LEU A 20 -20.48 0.32 -21.69
C LEU A 20 -20.93 1.68 -22.26
N TYR A 21 -22.25 1.86 -22.33
CA TYR A 21 -22.92 3.01 -22.95
C TYR A 21 -22.58 3.21 -24.43
N SER A 22 -22.30 2.16 -25.19
CA SER A 22 -21.94 2.29 -26.62
C SER A 22 -23.03 2.94 -27.48
N ALA A 23 -24.31 2.86 -27.08
CA ALA A 23 -25.44 3.48 -27.76
C ALA A 23 -25.57 5.00 -27.49
N ASP A 24 -24.90 5.52 -26.47
CA ASP A 24 -24.84 6.94 -26.14
C ASP A 24 -23.38 7.41 -26.20
N PRO A 25 -22.92 7.95 -27.34
CA PRO A 25 -21.55 8.42 -27.47
C PRO A 25 -21.16 9.38 -26.34
N ALA A 26 -22.03 10.31 -25.92
CA ALA A 26 -21.70 11.29 -24.91
C ALA A 26 -21.35 10.67 -23.55
N ARG A 27 -21.87 9.47 -23.25
CA ARG A 27 -21.64 8.75 -21.98
C ARG A 27 -20.77 7.49 -22.13
N ARG A 28 -20.41 7.12 -23.36
CA ARG A 28 -19.58 5.95 -23.64
C ARG A 28 -18.27 6.02 -22.87
N PHE A 29 -17.93 4.92 -22.20
CA PHE A 29 -16.64 4.77 -21.55
C PHE A 29 -15.55 4.53 -22.60
N ARG A 30 -14.49 5.34 -22.61
CA ARG A 30 -13.45 5.31 -23.67
C ARG A 30 -12.01 5.33 -23.19
N HIS A 31 -11.79 5.55 -21.90
CA HIS A 31 -10.47 5.86 -21.34
C HIS A 31 -9.88 4.73 -20.48
N PHE A 32 -10.61 3.62 -20.33
CA PHE A 32 -10.10 2.43 -19.65
C PHE A 32 -8.93 1.83 -20.42
N ARG A 33 -7.79 1.72 -19.73
CA ARG A 33 -6.56 1.17 -20.29
C ARG A 33 -5.91 0.26 -19.27
N LYS A 34 -5.49 -0.92 -19.73
CA LYS A 34 -4.63 -1.80 -18.93
C LYS A 34 -3.26 -1.12 -18.78
N THR A 35 -2.91 -0.79 -17.55
CA THR A 35 -1.56 -0.37 -17.18
C THR A 35 -0.84 -1.54 -16.50
N TRP A 36 0.46 -1.66 -16.74
CA TRP A 36 1.32 -2.69 -16.13
C TRP A 36 1.90 -2.22 -14.80
N GLY A 37 1.06 -1.62 -13.96
CA GLY A 37 1.50 -1.04 -12.70
C GLY A 37 0.35 -0.57 -11.82
N TYR A 38 0.72 -0.08 -10.65
CA TYR A 38 -0.18 0.56 -9.71
C TYR A 38 0.00 2.07 -9.80
N ALA A 39 -1.10 2.81 -9.76
CA ALA A 39 -1.03 4.27 -9.65
C ALA A 39 -0.35 4.65 -8.33
N ASN A 40 0.59 5.59 -8.39
CA ASN A 40 1.12 6.23 -7.19
C ASN A 40 0.07 7.21 -6.65
N ALA A 41 -0.09 7.23 -5.33
CA ALA A 41 -0.88 8.26 -4.66
C ALA A 41 0.00 9.49 -4.39
N PRO A 42 -0.58 10.70 -4.27
CA PRO A 42 0.12 11.87 -3.73
C PRO A 42 0.76 11.56 -2.39
N LEU A 43 1.81 12.29 -2.00
CA LEU A 43 2.51 12.11 -0.73
C LEU A 43 1.97 13.02 0.38
N ASP A 44 1.12 13.98 0.04
CA ASP A 44 0.41 14.84 0.99
C ASP A 44 -0.35 14.00 2.02
N GLY A 45 -0.16 14.32 3.31
CA GLY A 45 -0.69 13.57 4.43
C GLY A 45 -0.30 12.08 4.44
N LEU A 46 0.82 11.67 3.81
CA LEU A 46 1.29 10.27 3.82
C LEU A 46 1.48 9.76 5.25
N TRP A 47 1.88 10.64 6.16
CA TRP A 47 2.05 10.35 7.58
C TRP A 47 0.74 10.04 8.31
N LEU A 48 -0.44 10.05 7.66
CA LEU A 48 -1.73 9.63 8.22
C LEU A 48 -2.36 8.43 7.50
N ARG A 49 -1.72 7.87 6.47
CA ARG A 49 -2.32 6.90 5.55
C ARG A 49 -1.83 5.47 5.71
N ALA A 50 -1.24 5.14 6.86
CA ALA A 50 -0.94 3.76 7.20
C ALA A 50 -2.22 2.90 7.29
N PRO A 51 -2.15 1.59 7.01
CA PRO A 51 -1.00 0.85 6.48
C PRO A 51 -0.72 1.14 4.99
N TYR A 52 0.53 0.93 4.57
CA TYR A 52 1.04 1.30 3.25
C TYR A 52 0.92 0.18 2.20
N LEU A 53 1.18 0.56 0.95
CA LEU A 53 0.91 -0.19 -0.30
C LEU A 53 -0.59 -0.32 -0.60
N HIS A 54 -0.92 -0.70 -1.84
CA HIS A 54 -2.30 -0.73 -2.33
C HIS A 54 -3.23 -1.71 -1.57
N ASN A 55 -2.67 -2.67 -0.84
CA ASN A 55 -3.39 -3.67 -0.06
C ASN A 55 -3.24 -3.47 1.45
N GLY A 56 -2.53 -2.42 1.88
CA GLY A 56 -2.30 -2.12 3.30
C GLY A 56 -1.51 -3.23 4.00
N SER A 57 -0.48 -3.76 3.35
CA SER A 57 0.31 -4.92 3.81
C SER A 57 1.59 -4.55 4.56
N VAL A 58 1.87 -3.26 4.73
CA VAL A 58 3.06 -2.75 5.44
C VAL A 58 2.60 -1.79 6.54
N PRO A 59 2.84 -2.08 7.83
CA PRO A 59 2.16 -1.38 8.91
C PRO A 59 2.62 0.06 9.14
N THR A 60 3.91 0.35 8.94
CA THR A 60 4.49 1.70 9.16
C THR A 60 5.32 2.18 7.97
N LEU A 61 5.55 3.50 7.86
CA LEU A 61 6.39 4.05 6.81
C LEU A 61 7.85 3.60 6.97
N TRP A 62 8.29 3.47 8.23
CA TRP A 62 9.59 2.88 8.54
C TRP A 62 9.73 1.47 7.95
N ASP A 63 8.71 0.63 8.05
CA ASP A 63 8.73 -0.72 7.48
C ASP A 63 8.70 -0.70 5.95
N LEU A 64 8.02 0.28 5.34
CA LEU A 64 8.03 0.45 3.88
C LEU A 64 9.44 0.78 3.36
N LEU A 65 10.19 1.58 4.11
CA LEU A 65 11.58 1.92 3.82
C LEU A 65 12.55 0.78 4.17
N GLN A 66 12.11 -0.36 4.71
CA GLN A 66 12.95 -1.54 4.82
C GLN A 66 12.89 -2.39 3.54
N PRO A 67 13.98 -3.12 3.22
CA PRO A 67 13.90 -4.24 2.28
C PRO A 67 12.71 -5.14 2.61
N ALA A 68 12.01 -5.63 1.59
CA ALA A 68 10.79 -6.41 1.74
C ALA A 68 10.99 -7.65 2.62
N ALA A 69 12.18 -8.25 2.57
CA ALA A 69 12.57 -9.39 3.39
C ALA A 69 12.58 -9.11 4.90
N LEU A 70 12.69 -7.84 5.31
CA LEU A 70 12.69 -7.40 6.71
C LEU A 70 11.34 -6.88 7.19
N ARG A 71 10.32 -6.84 6.31
CA ARG A 71 8.98 -6.35 6.67
C ARG A 71 8.21 -7.39 7.49
N PRO A 72 7.35 -6.97 8.44
CA PRO A 72 6.50 -7.88 9.20
C PRO A 72 5.67 -8.80 8.29
N GLN A 73 5.76 -10.11 8.52
CA GLN A 73 4.97 -11.10 7.78
C GLN A 73 3.54 -11.21 8.33
N THR A 74 3.38 -10.96 9.62
CA THR A 74 2.11 -10.93 10.34
C THR A 74 2.07 -9.73 11.26
N PHE A 75 0.93 -9.04 11.31
CA PHE A 75 0.70 -7.89 12.19
C PHE A 75 -0.81 -7.70 12.44
N TYR A 76 -1.18 -6.79 13.32
CA TYR A 76 -2.58 -6.56 13.68
C TYR A 76 -3.09 -5.22 13.15
N ARG A 77 -4.34 -5.22 12.67
CA ARG A 77 -5.04 -4.05 12.11
C ARG A 77 -6.27 -3.69 12.94
N GLY A 78 -6.66 -2.41 12.85
CA GLY A 78 -7.83 -1.87 13.56
C GLY A 78 -7.50 -1.23 14.91
N ASN A 79 -6.22 -1.01 15.20
CA ASN A 79 -5.80 -0.21 16.36
C ASN A 79 -6.03 1.29 16.08
N ASP A 80 -6.29 2.05 17.14
CA ASP A 80 -6.38 3.51 17.14
C ASP A 80 -5.12 4.18 17.71
N LEU A 81 -4.21 3.39 18.32
CA LEU A 81 -2.93 3.88 18.80
C LEU A 81 -1.95 4.10 17.63
N TYR A 82 -1.51 5.35 17.47
CA TYR A 82 -0.60 5.77 16.41
C TYR A 82 0.85 5.89 16.91
N ASP A 83 1.80 5.39 16.13
CA ASP A 83 3.25 5.57 16.31
C ASP A 83 3.71 6.75 15.44
N PRO A 84 3.95 7.95 16.03
CA PRO A 84 4.38 9.13 15.29
C PRO A 84 5.86 9.07 14.87
N GLN A 85 6.64 8.13 15.40
CA GLN A 85 8.05 7.96 15.04
C GLN A 85 8.17 7.13 13.77
N ARG A 86 7.54 5.94 13.73
CA ARG A 86 7.59 5.05 12.57
C ARG A 86 6.54 5.38 11.50
N LEU A 87 5.60 6.26 11.84
CA LEU A 87 4.45 6.66 11.02
C LEU A 87 3.60 5.45 10.64
N GLY A 88 2.80 4.99 11.59
CA GLY A 88 1.75 4.01 11.36
C GLY A 88 1.02 3.65 12.65
N PHE A 89 0.07 2.72 12.57
CA PHE A 89 -0.61 2.24 13.78
C PHE A 89 0.23 1.18 14.48
N VAL A 90 0.17 1.16 15.81
CA VAL A 90 0.78 0.10 16.62
C VAL A 90 0.11 -1.24 16.27
N ALA A 91 0.91 -2.17 15.77
CA ALA A 91 0.44 -3.38 15.07
C ALA A 91 1.05 -4.68 15.61
N ASP A 92 1.76 -4.62 16.73
CA ASP A 92 2.45 -5.73 17.40
C ASP A 92 1.61 -6.38 18.50
N GLN A 93 0.38 -5.88 18.74
CA GLN A 93 -0.52 -6.37 19.79
C GLN A 93 -1.81 -6.96 19.20
N PRO A 94 -2.29 -8.12 19.68
CA PRO A 94 -3.52 -8.75 19.19
C PRO A 94 -4.81 -8.08 19.67
N ALA A 95 -4.71 -7.18 20.66
CA ALA A 95 -5.84 -6.48 21.23
C ALA A 95 -5.40 -5.09 21.69
N SER A 96 -6.31 -4.13 21.67
CA SER A 96 -6.12 -2.78 22.20
C SER A 96 -7.41 -2.33 22.87
N GLN A 97 -7.31 -1.71 24.04
CA GLN A 97 -8.46 -1.22 24.82
C GLN A 97 -9.60 -2.26 24.98
N GLY A 98 -9.25 -3.53 25.24
CA GLY A 98 -10.22 -4.62 25.41
C GLY A 98 -10.87 -5.14 24.10
N LYS A 99 -10.51 -4.60 22.93
CA LYS A 99 -10.99 -5.06 21.62
C LYS A 99 -9.94 -5.93 20.95
N ARG A 100 -10.35 -7.09 20.43
CA ARG A 100 -9.50 -7.90 19.55
C ARG A 100 -9.27 -7.20 18.22
N LEU A 101 -8.03 -7.21 17.78
CA LEU A 101 -7.61 -6.64 16.50
C LEU A 101 -7.56 -7.72 15.41
N PHE A 102 -7.58 -7.29 14.16
CA PHE A 102 -7.58 -8.20 13.01
C PHE A 102 -6.15 -8.66 12.69
N ALA A 103 -5.89 -9.97 12.79
CA ALA A 103 -4.62 -10.55 12.38
C ALA A 103 -4.49 -10.52 10.85
N TYR A 104 -3.50 -9.78 10.35
CA TYR A 104 -3.19 -9.66 8.93
C TYR A 104 -1.95 -10.52 8.61
N ASP A 105 -2.12 -11.48 7.71
CA ASP A 105 -1.04 -12.37 7.23
C ASP A 105 -0.73 -12.07 5.77
N THR A 106 0.51 -11.67 5.51
CA THR A 106 1.00 -11.27 4.19
C THR A 106 1.28 -12.44 3.26
N ARG A 107 1.26 -13.68 3.78
CA ARG A 107 1.43 -14.92 3.02
C ARG A 107 0.13 -15.35 2.32
N ILE A 108 -1.01 -14.82 2.75
CA ILE A 108 -2.31 -15.05 2.11
C ILE A 108 -2.30 -14.43 0.70
N PRO A 109 -2.79 -15.13 -0.34
CA PRO A 109 -2.91 -14.55 -1.68
C PRO A 109 -3.64 -13.20 -1.67
N GLY A 110 -3.07 -12.19 -2.31
CA GLY A 110 -3.57 -10.80 -2.29
C GLY A 110 -2.94 -9.91 -1.20
N ASN A 111 -2.37 -10.48 -0.14
CA ASN A 111 -1.85 -9.73 1.01
C ASN A 111 -0.33 -9.51 1.00
N ARG A 112 0.35 -9.90 -0.08
CA ARG A 112 1.83 -9.82 -0.17
C ARG A 112 2.34 -8.40 0.13
N ASN A 113 3.38 -8.32 0.96
CA ASN A 113 4.06 -7.09 1.38
C ASN A 113 5.33 -6.76 0.57
N ALA A 114 5.57 -7.46 -0.54
CA ALA A 114 6.73 -7.27 -1.41
C ALA A 114 6.57 -6.10 -2.40
N GLY A 115 7.66 -5.72 -3.07
CA GLY A 115 7.71 -4.60 -4.03
C GLY A 115 8.00 -3.27 -3.35
N HIS A 116 8.06 -2.18 -4.13
CA HIS A 116 8.53 -0.88 -3.63
C HIS A 116 9.90 -1.04 -2.96
N GLU A 117 10.87 -1.56 -3.73
CA GLU A 117 12.16 -2.08 -3.26
C GLU A 117 13.30 -1.72 -4.21
N GLY A 118 14.49 -1.54 -3.67
CA GLY A 118 15.67 -0.99 -4.35
C GLY A 118 15.93 0.48 -4.02
N ALA A 119 16.98 1.04 -4.64
CA ALA A 119 17.45 2.40 -4.40
C ALA A 119 16.42 3.47 -4.75
N ALA A 120 15.65 3.29 -5.82
CA ALA A 120 14.58 4.21 -6.24
C ALA A 120 13.46 4.37 -5.20
N TYR A 121 13.36 3.45 -4.25
CA TYR A 121 12.32 3.41 -3.23
C TYR A 121 12.85 3.62 -1.81
N GLY A 122 14.13 4.02 -1.68
CA GLY A 122 14.75 4.32 -0.39
C GLY A 122 15.10 3.10 0.46
N THR A 123 14.83 1.87 0.01
CA THR A 123 15.06 0.66 0.83
C THR A 123 16.53 0.36 1.10
N THR A 124 17.42 0.83 0.22
CA THR A 124 18.88 0.69 0.34
C THR A 124 19.54 1.87 1.06
N LEU A 125 18.77 2.88 1.49
CA LEU A 125 19.32 4.01 2.22
C LEU A 125 19.89 3.56 3.57
N PRO A 126 20.96 4.22 4.06
CA PRO A 126 21.37 4.10 5.46
C PRO A 126 20.22 4.42 6.42
N ALA A 127 20.27 3.88 7.63
CA ALA A 127 19.22 4.11 8.62
C ALA A 127 19.00 5.60 8.95
N ALA A 128 20.08 6.38 9.04
CA ALA A 128 20.02 7.82 9.29
C ALA A 128 19.24 8.56 8.19
N ASP A 129 19.52 8.24 6.92
CA ASP A 129 18.84 8.84 5.77
C ASP A 129 17.36 8.45 5.69
N LYS A 130 17.01 7.22 6.11
CA LYS A 130 15.62 6.80 6.22
C LYS A 130 14.86 7.62 7.27
N TRP A 131 15.48 7.90 8.42
CA TRP A 131 14.88 8.77 9.44
C TRP A 131 14.74 10.20 8.96
N ALA A 132 15.76 10.76 8.29
CA ALA A 132 15.68 12.08 7.69
C ALA A 132 14.55 12.18 6.64
N LEU A 133 14.41 11.15 5.81
CA LEU A 133 13.32 11.07 4.84
C LEU A 133 11.95 11.00 5.51
N ILE A 134 11.81 10.25 6.61
CA ILE A 134 10.57 10.21 7.39
C ILE A 134 10.21 11.59 7.93
N GLU A 135 11.16 12.30 8.54
CA GLU A 135 10.91 13.66 9.04
C GLU A 135 10.54 14.63 7.91
N TYR A 136 11.19 14.52 6.76
CA TYR A 136 10.80 15.28 5.57
C TYR A 136 9.38 14.95 5.10
N LEU A 137 8.99 13.68 5.08
CA LEU A 137 7.65 13.27 4.66
C LEU A 137 6.53 13.69 5.65
N LYS A 138 6.87 14.08 6.89
CA LYS A 138 5.91 14.67 7.84
C LYS A 138 5.54 16.12 7.49
N THR A 139 6.30 16.79 6.62
CA THR A 139 6.04 18.20 6.27
C THR A 139 4.98 18.35 5.17
N PHE A 140 4.45 17.25 4.63
CA PHE A 140 3.39 17.17 3.62
C PHE A 140 2.12 16.58 4.22
#